data_AF-A0A3Q9QZK4-F1
#
_entry.id   AF-A0A3Q9QZK4-F1
#
_cell.length_a   1.000
_cell.length_b   1.000
_cell.length_c   1.000
_cell.angle_alpha   90.00
_cell.angle_beta   90.00
_cell.angle_gamma   90.00
#
_symmetry.space_group_name_H-M   'P 1'
#
loop_
_entity.id
_entity.type
_entity.pdbx_description
1 polymer ?
#
loop_
_entity_poly.entity_id
_entity_poly.type
_entity_poly.pdbx_seq_one_letter_code
_entity_poly.pdbx_strand_id
1 'polypeptide(L)'
;MLNHSNIEIGEQFLAAYNAHNWEGIRKLLHPSVKWTLPGNGAISGTAEGIDAVINRVKSIVDGKVCTQLHGILVGQFGLTLSLHNSAVSDDGRVLEEELATVLTIESELITKIDTYLSDVAGMEQYFSK
;
A
#
# COMPACT_ATOMS: atom_id res chain seq x y z
N MET A 1 21.61 0.72 12.24
CA MET A 1 20.84 1.94 12.58
C MET A 1 19.87 2.31 11.46
N LEU A 2 20.29 2.42 10.19
CA LEU A 2 19.39 2.61 9.03
C LEU A 2 18.23 1.60 8.95
N ASN A 3 18.52 0.31 9.14
CA ASN A 3 17.50 -0.75 9.07
C ASN A 3 16.41 -0.64 10.16
N HIS A 4 16.73 -0.06 11.32
CA HIS A 4 15.76 0.13 12.39
C HIS A 4 14.80 1.29 12.09
N SER A 5 15.36 2.42 11.61
CA SER A 5 14.58 3.56 11.12
C SER A 5 13.64 3.17 9.97
N ASN A 6 14.08 2.29 9.05
CA ASN A 6 13.20 1.79 8.00
C ASN A 6 12.00 1.01 8.57
N ILE A 7 12.23 0.10 9.53
CA ILE A 7 11.13 -0.65 10.18
C ILE A 7 10.14 0.33 10.82
N GLU A 8 10.62 1.33 11.55
CA GLU A 8 9.78 2.37 12.15
C GLU A 8 8.94 3.11 11.11
N ILE A 9 9.50 3.45 9.94
CA ILE A 9 8.75 4.07 8.84
C ILE A 9 7.64 3.13 8.32
N GLY A 10 7.93 1.83 8.16
CA GLY A 10 6.95 0.84 7.75
C GLY A 10 5.80 0.68 8.75
N GLU A 11 6.13 0.63 10.04
CA GLU A 11 5.16 0.56 11.13
C GLU A 11 4.30 1.84 11.21
N GLN A 12 4.92 3.02 11.08
CA GLN A 12 4.21 4.30 11.05
C GLN A 12 3.28 4.40 9.83
N PHE A 13 3.72 3.92 8.66
CA PHE A 13 2.89 3.88 7.45
C PHE A 13 1.65 3.02 7.67
N LEU A 14 1.81 1.79 8.20
CA LEU A 14 0.68 0.89 8.50
C LEU A 14 -0.23 1.45 9.59
N ALA A 15 0.33 2.05 10.64
CA ALA A 15 -0.45 2.67 11.71
C ALA A 15 -1.29 3.84 11.17
N ALA A 16 -0.69 4.70 10.32
CA ALA A 16 -1.40 5.81 9.70
C ALA A 16 -2.45 5.33 8.69
N TYR A 17 -2.17 4.29 7.92
CA TYR A 17 -3.12 3.62 7.02
C TYR A 17 -4.33 3.09 7.79
N ASN A 18 -4.11 2.29 8.85
CA ASN A 18 -5.19 1.72 9.67
C ASN A 18 -6.00 2.78 10.42
N ALA A 19 -5.37 3.88 10.82
CA ALA A 19 -6.05 4.99 11.50
C ALA A 19 -6.73 5.98 10.55
N HIS A 20 -6.70 5.74 9.24
CA HIS A 20 -7.17 6.68 8.21
C HIS A 20 -6.54 8.08 8.34
N ASN A 21 -5.29 8.13 8.80
CA ASN A 21 -4.54 9.35 9.06
C ASN A 21 -3.79 9.80 7.82
N TRP A 22 -4.49 10.50 6.92
CA TRP A 22 -3.94 10.94 5.63
C TRP A 22 -2.74 11.87 5.81
N GLU A 23 -2.77 12.79 6.76
CA GLU A 23 -1.64 13.67 7.06
C GLU A 23 -0.45 12.90 7.62
N GLY A 24 -0.70 11.84 8.39
CA GLY A 24 0.34 10.92 8.85
C GLY A 24 1.03 10.23 7.69
N ILE A 25 0.27 9.69 6.73
CA ILE A 25 0.85 9.09 5.52
C ILE A 25 1.62 10.13 4.72
N ARG A 26 1.05 11.32 4.49
CA ARG A 26 1.68 12.40 3.71
C ARG A 26 3.08 12.76 4.22
N LYS A 27 3.28 12.79 5.54
CA LYS A 27 4.58 13.10 6.16
C LYS A 27 5.68 12.07 5.88
N LEU A 28 5.31 10.83 5.52
CA LEU A 28 6.24 9.74 5.23
C LEU A 28 6.61 9.68 3.74
N LEU A 29 5.92 10.43 2.87
CA LEU A 29 6.08 10.33 1.42
C LEU A 29 7.01 11.42 0.90
N HIS A 30 7.92 11.04 0.01
CA HIS A 30 8.67 12.00 -0.79
C HIS A 30 7.73 12.75 -1.75
N PRO A 31 7.94 14.05 -2.05
CA PRO A 31 7.08 14.82 -2.97
C PRO A 31 6.89 14.17 -4.36
N SER A 32 7.92 13.48 -4.84
CA SER A 32 7.91 12.78 -6.13
C SER A 32 7.66 11.26 -6.00
N VAL A 33 7.05 10.81 -4.90
CA VAL A 33 6.79 9.38 -4.68
C VAL A 33 6.04 8.75 -5.85
N LYS A 34 6.38 7.51 -6.19
CA LYS A 34 5.63 6.72 -7.17
C LYS A 34 5.10 5.45 -6.53
N TRP A 35 3.84 5.13 -6.75
CA TRP A 35 3.26 3.85 -6.37
C TRP A 35 2.78 3.08 -7.61
N THR A 36 3.34 1.90 -7.85
CA THR A 36 2.92 0.97 -8.90
C THR A 36 2.06 -0.16 -8.33
N LEU A 37 0.95 -0.46 -9.00
CA LEU A 37 0.05 -1.58 -8.66
C LEU A 37 -0.33 -2.31 -9.97
N PRO A 38 -0.21 -3.64 -10.06
CA PRO A 38 -0.43 -4.38 -11.29
C PRO A 38 -1.89 -4.35 -11.76
N GLY A 39 -2.10 -4.61 -13.05
CA GLY A 39 -3.41 -4.58 -13.69
C GLY A 39 -3.71 -3.25 -14.39
N ASN A 40 -4.97 -3.12 -14.83
CA ASN A 40 -5.57 -2.04 -15.57
C ASN A 40 -6.91 -1.58 -14.92
N GLY A 41 -7.24 -2.06 -13.72
CA GLY A 41 -8.44 -1.70 -12.97
C GLY A 41 -8.38 -0.31 -12.31
N ALA A 42 -9.45 0.02 -11.56
CA ALA A 42 -9.66 1.36 -11.01
C ALA A 42 -8.54 1.85 -10.07
N ILE A 43 -7.88 0.94 -9.36
CA ILE A 43 -6.77 1.27 -8.45
C ILE A 43 -5.39 0.87 -9.01
N SER A 44 -5.33 0.28 -10.20
CA SER A 44 -4.10 -0.21 -10.82
C SER A 44 -3.25 0.91 -11.46
N GLY A 45 -2.11 0.53 -12.02
CA GLY A 45 -1.18 1.42 -12.72
C GLY A 45 -0.30 2.23 -11.77
N THR A 46 0.25 3.33 -12.28
CA THR A 46 1.19 4.19 -11.52
C THR A 46 0.49 5.44 -10.99
N ALA A 47 0.53 5.63 -9.68
CA ALA A 47 0.18 6.90 -9.03
C ALA A 47 1.47 7.70 -8.78
N GLU A 48 1.53 8.94 -9.26
CA GLU A 48 2.70 9.80 -9.15
C GLU A 48 2.41 11.03 -8.30
N GLY A 49 3.28 11.27 -7.31
CA GLY A 49 3.13 12.35 -6.33
C GLY A 49 2.24 11.98 -5.15
N ILE A 50 2.36 12.76 -4.08
CA ILE A 50 1.71 12.52 -2.79
C ILE A 50 0.18 12.43 -2.95
N ASP A 51 -0.44 13.36 -3.68
CA ASP A 51 -1.90 13.39 -3.81
C ASP A 51 -2.46 12.17 -4.53
N ALA A 52 -1.78 11.70 -5.59
CA ALA A 52 -2.20 10.50 -6.31
C ALA A 52 -2.07 9.26 -5.43
N VAL A 53 -0.99 9.15 -4.65
CA VAL A 53 -0.80 8.05 -3.68
C VAL A 53 -1.89 8.08 -2.61
N ILE A 54 -2.17 9.24 -2.01
CA ILE A 54 -3.22 9.38 -1.00
C ILE A 54 -4.60 9.06 -1.57
N ASN A 55 -4.89 9.47 -2.80
CA ASN A 55 -6.16 9.13 -3.44
C ASN A 55 -6.30 7.62 -3.63
N ARG A 56 -5.23 6.92 -4.02
CA ARG A 56 -5.25 5.45 -4.08
C ARG A 56 -5.47 4.80 -2.70
N VAL A 57 -4.79 5.29 -1.65
CA VAL A 57 -5.04 4.81 -0.27
C VAL A 57 -6.51 4.94 0.09
N LYS A 58 -7.13 6.10 -0.18
CA LYS A 58 -8.55 6.33 0.08
C LYS A 58 -9.44 5.37 -0.71
N SER A 59 -9.15 5.13 -1.99
CA SER A 59 -9.91 4.15 -2.79
C SER A 59 -9.89 2.74 -2.18
N ILE A 60 -8.75 2.31 -1.65
CA ILE A 60 -8.63 1.00 -0.99
C ILE A 60 -9.43 0.97 0.32
N VAL A 61 -9.33 2.03 1.12
CA VAL A 61 -10.09 2.18 2.38
C VAL A 61 -11.60 2.23 2.12
N ASP A 62 -12.05 2.99 1.12
CA ASP A 62 -13.45 3.06 0.69
C ASP A 62 -13.96 1.72 0.16
N GLY A 63 -13.04 0.88 -0.36
CA GLY A 63 -13.28 -0.52 -0.71
C GLY A 63 -13.45 -1.44 0.49
N LYS A 64 -13.37 -0.94 1.74
CA LYS A 64 -13.50 -1.71 2.98
C LYS A 64 -12.52 -2.90 3.06
N VAL A 65 -11.35 -2.78 2.45
CA VAL A 65 -10.32 -3.83 2.48
C VAL A 65 -9.74 -3.95 3.88
N CYS A 66 -9.80 -5.14 4.46
CA CYS A 66 -9.14 -5.49 5.69
C CYS A 66 -7.72 -5.98 5.37
N THR A 67 -6.72 -5.26 5.86
CA THR A 67 -5.30 -5.58 5.66
C THR A 67 -4.70 -6.17 6.94
N GLN A 68 -4.12 -7.35 6.84
CA GLN A 68 -3.42 -8.03 7.93
C GLN A 68 -1.92 -8.12 7.61
N LEU A 69 -1.07 -7.84 8.60
CA LEU A 69 0.38 -7.93 8.44
C LEU A 69 0.88 -9.33 8.81
N HIS A 70 1.57 -9.99 7.89
CA HIS A 70 2.30 -11.23 8.15
C HIS A 70 3.69 -10.95 8.72
N GLY A 71 4.38 -9.96 8.16
CA GLY A 71 5.69 -9.57 8.64
C GLY A 71 6.34 -8.45 7.83
N ILE A 72 7.43 -7.93 8.37
CA ILE A 72 8.26 -6.90 7.76
C ILE A 72 9.61 -7.52 7.40
N LEU A 73 10.00 -7.41 6.13
CA LEU A 73 11.30 -7.84 5.62
C LEU A 73 12.15 -6.61 5.31
N VAL A 74 13.41 -6.59 5.74
CA VAL A 74 14.29 -5.44 5.52
C VAL A 74 15.19 -5.68 4.33
N GLY A 75 15.21 -4.73 3.39
CA GLY A 75 16.10 -4.70 2.24
C GLY A 75 17.24 -3.69 2.41
N GLN A 76 18.14 -3.64 1.44
CA GLN A 76 19.24 -2.67 1.43
C GLN A 76 18.77 -1.22 1.28
N PHE A 77 17.67 -1.00 0.55
CA PHE A 77 17.17 0.33 0.18
C PHE A 77 15.78 0.64 0.76
N GLY A 78 15.34 -0.11 1.76
CA GLY A 78 14.01 0.03 2.33
C GLY A 78 13.50 -1.26 2.96
N LEU A 79 12.23 -1.57 2.75
CA LEU A 79 11.58 -2.74 3.35
C LEU A 79 10.45 -3.29 2.48
N THR A 80 9.93 -4.44 2.88
CA THR A 80 8.74 -5.06 2.32
C THR A 80 7.78 -5.42 3.44
N LEU A 81 6.52 -5.02 3.26
CA LEU A 81 5.40 -5.46 4.08
C LEU A 81 4.77 -6.67 3.38
N SER A 82 4.81 -7.84 4.02
CA SER A 82 4.05 -9.00 3.57
C SER A 82 2.69 -8.97 4.24
N LEU A 83 1.63 -8.94 3.44
CA LEU A 83 0.28 -8.66 3.87
C LEU A 83 -0.69 -9.68 3.31
N HIS A 84 -1.82 -9.84 4.00
CA HIS A 84 -3.03 -10.47 3.51
C HIS A 84 -4.14 -9.44 3.44
N ASN A 85 -4.84 -9.36 2.31
CA ASN A 85 -6.00 -8.51 2.13
C ASN A 85 -7.26 -9.37 1.96
N SER A 86 -8.31 -9.01 2.70
CA SER A 86 -9.62 -9.62 2.56
C SER A 86 -10.73 -8.57 2.56
N ALA A 87 -11.80 -8.81 1.82
CA ALA A 87 -12.96 -7.93 1.80
C ALA A 87 -14.20 -8.63 1.21
N VAL A 88 -15.38 -8.17 1.60
CA VAL A 88 -16.65 -8.52 0.96
C VAL A 88 -17.43 -7.25 0.69
N SER A 89 -17.74 -6.99 -0.58
CA SER A 89 -18.51 -5.81 -0.99
C SER A 89 -20.01 -6.03 -0.74
N ASP A 90 -20.77 -4.94 -0.77
CA ASP A 90 -22.23 -4.98 -0.55
C ASP A 90 -22.97 -5.76 -1.67
N ASP A 91 -22.37 -5.90 -2.86
CA ASP A 91 -22.87 -6.69 -4.00
C ASP A 91 -22.34 -8.14 -4.05
N GLY A 92 -21.60 -8.58 -3.03
CA GLY A 92 -21.16 -9.97 -2.86
C GLY A 92 -19.86 -10.35 -3.57
N ARG A 93 -19.11 -9.39 -4.13
CA ARG A 93 -17.75 -9.63 -4.62
C ARG A 93 -16.81 -9.83 -3.42
N VAL A 94 -15.88 -10.76 -3.58
CA VAL A 94 -14.93 -11.15 -2.53
C VAL A 94 -13.53 -10.81 -3.00
N LEU A 95 -12.76 -10.20 -2.10
CA LEU A 95 -11.32 -10.06 -2.21
C LEU A 95 -10.68 -10.99 -1.19
N GLU A 96 -9.71 -11.78 -1.64
CA GLU A 96 -8.90 -12.65 -0.79
C GLU A 96 -7.54 -12.84 -1.47
N GLU A 97 -6.51 -12.13 -1.01
CA GLU A 97 -5.21 -12.11 -1.67
C GLU A 97 -4.03 -11.99 -0.69
N GLU A 98 -2.89 -12.52 -1.12
CA GLU A 98 -1.58 -12.23 -0.54
C GLU A 98 -0.93 -11.11 -1.34
N LEU A 99 -0.26 -10.20 -0.66
CA LEU A 99 0.48 -9.13 -1.32
C LEU A 99 1.78 -8.75 -0.62
N ALA A 100 2.68 -8.17 -1.39
CA ALA A 100 3.86 -7.50 -0.90
C ALA A 100 3.83 -6.03 -1.27
N THR A 101 3.93 -5.15 -0.27
CA THR A 101 4.16 -3.72 -0.47
C THR A 101 5.64 -3.42 -0.22
N VAL A 102 6.39 -3.20 -1.28
CA VAL A 102 7.82 -2.89 -1.23
C VAL A 102 8.01 -1.38 -1.18
N LEU A 103 8.61 -0.88 -0.11
CA LEU A 103 8.91 0.52 0.11
C LEU A 103 10.40 0.76 -0.17
N THR A 104 10.71 1.62 -1.13
CA THR A 104 12.04 2.23 -1.24
C THR A 104 12.07 3.49 -0.38
N ILE A 105 13.07 3.60 0.49
CA ILE A 105 13.19 4.67 1.47
C ILE A 105 14.55 5.36 1.28
N GLU A 106 14.53 6.67 1.12
CA GLU A 106 15.71 7.51 1.02
C GLU A 106 15.53 8.75 1.89
N SER A 107 16.54 9.09 2.69
CA SER A 107 16.48 10.24 3.62
C SER A 107 15.20 10.25 4.47
N GLU A 108 14.85 9.08 5.01
CA GLU A 108 13.67 8.86 5.87
C GLU A 108 12.30 9.08 5.19
N LEU A 109 12.27 9.20 3.86
CA LEU A 109 11.04 9.35 3.08
C LEU A 109 10.86 8.18 2.11
N ILE A 110 9.62 7.74 1.95
CA ILE A 110 9.23 6.74 0.97
C ILE A 110 9.25 7.39 -0.41
N THR A 111 10.17 6.96 -1.28
CA THR A 111 10.32 7.47 -2.65
C THR A 111 9.61 6.59 -3.67
N LYS A 112 9.42 5.30 -3.35
CA LYS A 112 8.74 4.35 -4.23
C LYS A 112 7.96 3.33 -3.42
N ILE A 113 6.80 2.95 -3.95
CA ILE A 113 5.97 1.86 -3.47
C ILE A 113 5.74 0.93 -4.67
N ASP A 114 6.16 -0.33 -4.59
CA ASP A 114 5.76 -1.36 -5.56
C ASP A 114 4.84 -2.36 -4.86
N THR A 115 3.70 -2.66 -5.48
CA THR A 115 2.75 -3.67 -4.98
C THR A 115 2.79 -4.90 -5.87
N TYR A 116 2.95 -6.06 -5.23
CA TYR A 116 2.90 -7.37 -5.86
C TYR A 116 1.69 -8.09 -5.30
N LEU A 117 0.80 -8.57 -6.16
CA LEU A 117 -0.44 -9.26 -5.76
C LEU A 117 -0.36 -10.73 -6.16
N SER A 118 -0.93 -11.61 -5.33
CA SER A 118 -1.13 -13.01 -5.69
C SER A 118 -2.27 -13.20 -6.69
N ASP A 119 -3.26 -12.31 -6.69
CA ASP A 119 -4.44 -12.38 -7.57
C ASP A 119 -4.83 -11.00 -8.13
N VAL A 120 -4.15 -10.60 -9.22
CA VAL A 120 -4.45 -9.34 -9.91
C VAL A 120 -5.89 -9.29 -10.43
N ALA A 121 -6.40 -10.40 -10.97
CA ALA A 121 -7.74 -10.43 -11.56
C ALA A 121 -8.83 -10.32 -10.48
N GLY A 122 -8.66 -11.00 -9.34
CA GLY A 122 -9.57 -10.90 -8.19
C GLY A 122 -9.62 -9.49 -7.63
N MET A 123 -8.47 -8.82 -7.48
CA MET A 123 -8.42 -7.40 -7.08
C MET A 123 -9.16 -6.51 -8.08
N GLU A 124 -8.92 -6.67 -9.38
CA GLU A 124 -9.63 -5.85 -10.38
C GLU A 124 -11.15 -6.06 -10.33
N GLN A 125 -11.59 -7.31 -10.27
CA GLN A 125 -13.01 -7.65 -10.16
C GLN A 125 -13.64 -7.03 -8.90
N TYR A 126 -12.93 -7.06 -7.78
CA TYR A 126 -13.41 -6.45 -6.54
C TYR A 126 -13.59 -4.93 -6.67
N PHE A 127 -12.75 -4.25 -7.43
CA PHE A 127 -12.82 -2.79 -7.63
C PHE A 127 -13.59 -2.35 -8.90
N SER A 128 -14.08 -3.27 -9.74
CA SER A 128 -14.71 -2.98 -11.05
C SER A 128 -16.19 -2.54 -10.99
N LYS A 129 -16.58 -1.67 -10.03
CA LYS A 129 -17.97 -1.19 -9.90
C LYS A 129 -18.67 -0.87 -11.23
#